data_AF-A0A3D5KFA9-F1
#
_entry.id   AF-A0A3D5KFA9-F1
#
_cell.length_a   1.000
_cell.length_b   1.000
_cell.length_c   1.000
_cell.angle_alpha   90.00
_cell.angle_beta   90.00
_cell.angle_gamma   90.00
#
_symmetry.space_group_name_H-M   'P 1'
#
loop_
_entity.id
_entity.type
_entity.pdbx_description
1 polymer ?
#
loop_
_entity_poly.entity_id
_entity_poly.type
_entity_poly.pdbx_seq_one_letter_code
_entity_poly.pdbx_strand_id
1 'polypeptide(L)'
;MRTRLNLIMSIYIIMLILLVTAACSTNKKASVNEQYLVINNDGSYFENAMLYFSGDRLLYLDYETLDATFACNKPNCDHSDPELCTAYGKGLSPFVYKGHLYFFNQSSEWGSDGLLVHKTTLYKSKYSGTEQVKIATIDDISPNLGRYYLLEDTLYFTAYSYP
;
A
#
# COMPACT_ATOMS: atom_id res chain seq x y z
N MET A 1 -24.44 27.78 -59.05
CA MET A 1 -23.36 26.78 -58.87
C MET A 1 -22.57 27.02 -57.58
N ARG A 2 -22.06 28.23 -57.33
CA ARG A 2 -21.26 28.61 -56.15
C ARG A 2 -21.96 28.44 -54.79
N THR A 3 -23.26 28.74 -54.70
CA THR A 3 -24.06 28.58 -53.48
C THR A 3 -24.32 27.11 -53.11
N ARG A 4 -24.53 26.23 -54.09
CA ARG A 4 -24.68 24.78 -53.85
C ARG A 4 -23.36 24.13 -53.44
N LEU A 5 -22.24 24.59 -54.02
CA LEU A 5 -20.90 24.13 -53.64
C LEU A 5 -20.56 24.52 -52.19
N ASN A 6 -20.88 25.77 -51.79
CA ASN A 6 -20.71 26.21 -50.41
C ASN A 6 -21.57 25.42 -49.43
N LEU A 7 -22.83 25.10 -49.79
CA LEU A 7 -23.72 24.30 -48.95
C LEU A 7 -23.19 22.88 -48.72
N ILE A 8 -22.65 22.24 -49.76
CA ILE A 8 -22.07 20.89 -49.69
C ILE A 8 -20.81 20.90 -48.82
N MET A 9 -19.95 21.92 -48.97
CA MET A 9 -18.76 22.09 -48.13
C MET A 9 -19.12 22.32 -46.65
N SER A 10 -20.17 23.11 -46.37
CA SER A 10 -20.66 23.32 -45.01
C SER A 10 -21.17 22.03 -44.36
N ILE A 11 -21.91 21.20 -45.11
CA ILE A 11 -22.41 19.90 -44.62
C ILE A 11 -21.25 18.95 -44.30
N TYR A 12 -20.21 18.94 -45.14
CA TYR A 12 -19.03 18.09 -44.94
C TYR A 12 -18.25 18.47 -43.68
N ILE A 13 -18.10 19.77 -43.41
CA ILE A 13 -17.43 20.29 -42.21
C ILE A 13 -18.22 19.91 -40.94
N ILE A 14 -19.55 20.03 -40.97
CA ILE A 14 -20.42 19.66 -39.83
C ILE A 14 -20.35 18.15 -39.54
N MET A 15 -20.34 17.30 -40.58
CA MET A 15 -20.16 15.86 -40.43
C MET A 15 -18.80 15.50 -39.83
N LEU A 16 -17.72 16.17 -40.24
CA LEU A 16 -16.39 15.98 -39.65
C LEU A 16 -16.37 16.36 -38.15
N ILE A 17 -17.01 17.47 -37.78
CA ILE A 17 -17.10 17.92 -36.38
C ILE A 17 -17.89 16.91 -35.54
N LEU A 18 -19.01 16.38 -36.07
CA LEU A 18 -19.81 15.35 -35.39
C LEU A 18 -19.01 14.05 -35.16
N LEU A 19 -18.20 13.60 -36.13
CA LEU A 19 -17.33 12.43 -35.97
C LEU A 19 -16.26 12.62 -34.89
N VAL A 20 -15.69 13.82 -34.76
CA VAL A 20 -14.67 14.11 -33.72
C VAL A 20 -15.31 14.17 -32.32
N THR A 21 -16.54 14.68 -32.20
CA THR A 21 -17.24 14.74 -30.90
C THR A 21 -17.75 13.38 -30.41
N ALA A 22 -18.12 12.46 -31.31
CA ALA A 22 -18.55 11.10 -30.94
C ALA A 22 -17.38 10.21 -30.47
N ALA A 23 -16.16 10.48 -30.94
CA ALA A 23 -14.95 9.77 -30.49
C ALA A 23 -14.50 10.15 -29.06
N CYS A 24 -15.10 11.20 -28.47
CA CYS A 24 -14.90 11.61 -27.08
C CYS A 24 -16.02 11.13 -26.13
N SER A 25 -16.82 10.14 -26.49
CA SER A 25 -17.50 9.35 -25.45
C SER A 25 -16.45 8.44 -24.83
N THR A 26 -15.77 8.95 -23.80
CA THR A 26 -14.98 8.12 -22.90
C THR A 26 -15.86 6.94 -22.50
N ASN A 27 -15.41 5.73 -22.83
CA ASN A 27 -15.88 4.54 -22.15
C ASN A 27 -15.65 4.82 -20.67
N LYS A 28 -16.69 5.24 -19.94
CA LYS A 28 -16.67 5.24 -18.49
C LYS A 28 -16.55 3.77 -18.12
N LYS A 29 -15.31 3.26 -18.06
CA LYS A 29 -15.00 2.16 -17.16
C LYS A 29 -15.63 2.57 -15.85
N ALA A 30 -16.46 1.71 -15.28
CA ALA A 30 -17.05 1.94 -13.97
C ALA A 30 -15.94 2.45 -13.06
N SER A 31 -15.99 3.74 -12.71
CA SER A 31 -15.04 4.32 -11.79
C SER A 31 -15.42 3.73 -10.44
N VAL A 32 -14.76 2.64 -10.06
CA VAL A 32 -14.65 2.26 -8.66
C VAL A 32 -13.88 3.41 -8.02
N ASN A 33 -14.62 4.42 -7.57
CA ASN A 33 -14.10 5.65 -7.00
C ASN A 33 -13.82 5.46 -5.50
N GLU A 34 -13.25 4.32 -5.16
CA GLU A 34 -12.78 4.00 -3.83
C GLU A 34 -11.28 3.76 -3.97
N GLN A 35 -10.48 4.74 -3.56
CA GLN A 35 -9.04 4.55 -3.42
C GLN A 35 -8.83 3.63 -2.21
N TYR A 36 -8.75 2.33 -2.46
CA TYR A 36 -8.37 1.36 -1.45
C TYR A 36 -6.94 0.86 -1.71
N LEU A 37 -6.15 0.72 -0.65
CA LEU A 37 -4.85 0.06 -0.73
C LEU A 37 -5.04 -1.43 -0.47
N VAL A 38 -4.52 -2.28 -1.36
CA VAL A 38 -4.42 -3.73 -1.14
C VAL A 38 -3.06 -4.03 -0.55
N ILE A 39 -3.05 -4.56 0.67
CA ILE A 39 -1.84 -4.90 1.42
C ILE A 39 -1.71 -6.42 1.41
N ASN A 40 -0.54 -6.94 1.05
CA ASN A 40 -0.25 -8.36 1.18
C ASN A 40 0.74 -8.58 2.31
N ASN A 41 0.77 -9.81 2.80
CA ASN A 41 1.60 -10.17 3.93
C ASN A 41 3.10 -10.02 3.66
N ASP A 42 3.53 -10.50 2.49
CA ASP A 42 4.95 -10.58 2.12
C ASP A 42 5.45 -9.29 1.44
N GLY A 43 4.55 -8.33 1.21
CA GLY A 43 4.87 -7.08 0.58
C GLY A 43 3.66 -6.28 0.12
N SER A 44 3.83 -4.97 0.00
CA SER A 44 2.81 -4.07 -0.52
C SER A 44 3.39 -3.17 -1.61
N TYR A 45 2.49 -2.73 -2.48
CA TYR A 45 2.79 -1.84 -3.59
C TYR A 45 2.51 -0.42 -3.13
N PHE A 46 3.45 0.48 -3.35
CA PHE A 46 3.33 1.88 -2.95
C PHE A 46 3.95 2.78 -4.01
N GLU A 47 3.14 3.64 -4.64
CA GLU A 47 3.59 4.64 -5.62
C GLU A 47 4.59 4.08 -6.65
N ASN A 48 5.87 4.42 -6.50
CA ASN A 48 6.98 4.04 -7.37
C ASN A 48 7.87 2.93 -6.79
N ALA A 49 7.44 2.25 -5.72
CA ALA A 49 8.21 1.22 -5.05
C ALA A 49 7.37 0.02 -4.56
N MET A 50 8.05 -1.11 -4.34
CA MET A 50 7.51 -2.26 -3.63
C MET A 50 8.17 -2.38 -2.26
N LEU A 51 7.37 -2.59 -1.22
CA LEU A 51 7.86 -3.05 0.08
C LEU A 51 7.90 -4.57 0.08
N TYR A 52 9.01 -5.16 0.51
CA TYR A 52 9.12 -6.61 0.68
C TYR A 52 10.20 -6.97 1.70
N PHE A 53 10.21 -8.21 2.13
CA PHE A 53 11.20 -8.72 3.08
C PHE A 53 12.31 -9.54 2.41
N SER A 54 13.55 -9.33 2.85
CA SER A 54 14.68 -10.24 2.59
C SER A 54 15.17 -10.82 3.92
N GLY A 55 14.70 -12.02 4.25
CA GLY A 55 14.75 -12.53 5.62
C GLY A 55 13.85 -11.67 6.51
N ASP A 56 14.36 -11.24 7.68
CA ASP A 56 13.58 -10.41 8.63
C ASP A 56 13.78 -8.90 8.42
N ARG A 57 14.36 -8.51 7.29
CA ARG A 57 14.69 -7.10 6.97
C ARG A 57 13.72 -6.58 5.91
N LEU A 58 13.14 -5.42 6.17
CA LEU A 58 12.28 -4.71 5.22
C LEU A 58 13.13 -3.93 4.20
N LEU A 59 12.73 -3.99 2.93
CA LEU A 59 13.33 -3.26 1.81
C LEU A 59 12.27 -2.52 1.01
N TYR A 60 12.72 -1.47 0.32
CA TYR A 60 12.01 -0.77 -0.73
C TYR A 60 12.71 -1.06 -2.06
N LEU A 61 12.02 -1.67 -3.01
CA LEU A 61 12.45 -1.81 -4.40
C LEU A 61 11.90 -0.65 -5.20
N ASP A 62 12.76 0.23 -5.72
CA ASP A 62 12.36 1.29 -6.64
C ASP A 62 12.03 0.71 -8.03
N TYR A 63 10.89 1.08 -8.62
CA TYR A 63 10.47 0.52 -9.91
C TYR A 63 11.19 1.12 -11.12
N GLU A 64 11.74 2.33 -11.00
CA GLU A 64 12.46 2.99 -12.09
C GLU A 64 13.88 2.43 -12.21
N THR A 65 14.57 2.29 -11.08
CA THR A 65 15.97 1.82 -11.06
C THR A 65 16.09 0.31 -10.85
N LEU A 66 15.06 -0.32 -10.29
CA LEU A 66 15.08 -1.72 -9.82
C LEU A 66 16.08 -1.97 -8.69
N ASP A 67 16.57 -0.91 -8.04
CA ASP A 67 17.44 -1.02 -6.87
C ASP A 67 16.61 -1.24 -5.60
N ALA A 68 17.09 -2.14 -4.75
CA ALA A 68 16.50 -2.37 -3.44
C ALA A 68 17.32 -1.68 -2.34
N THR A 69 16.66 -0.89 -1.50
CA THR A 69 17.26 -0.23 -0.34
C THR A 69 16.59 -0.71 0.94
N PHE A 70 17.40 -1.02 1.96
CA PHE A 70 16.87 -1.38 3.27
C PHE A 70 16.10 -0.23 3.90
N ALA A 71 15.05 -0.54 4.66
CA ALA A 71 14.32 0.41 5.49
C ALA A 71 15.14 0.82 6.72
N CYS A 72 16.31 1.42 6.48
CA CYS A 72 17.31 1.77 7.48
C CYS A 72 17.83 3.19 7.21
N ASN A 73 17.86 4.06 8.24
CA ASN A 73 18.49 5.38 8.11
C ASN A 73 19.95 5.43 8.57
N LYS A 74 20.50 4.34 9.12
CA LYS A 74 21.86 4.35 9.64
C LYS A 74 22.86 4.27 8.48
N PRO A 75 23.68 5.31 8.23
CA PRO A 75 24.69 5.25 7.19
C PRO A 75 25.70 4.15 7.53
N ASN A 76 26.18 3.43 6.50
CA ASN A 76 27.11 2.32 6.64
C ASN A 76 26.63 1.19 7.58
N CYS A 77 25.31 1.04 7.77
CA CYS A 77 24.77 -0.12 8.46
C CYS A 77 25.14 -1.38 7.66
N ASP A 78 25.69 -2.39 8.34
CA ASP A 78 26.01 -3.69 7.75
C ASP A 78 24.78 -4.61 7.65
N HIS A 79 23.66 -4.20 8.26
CA HIS A 79 22.39 -4.91 8.32
C HIS A 79 22.47 -6.32 8.95
N SER A 80 23.50 -6.55 9.79
CA SER A 80 23.75 -7.86 10.40
C SER A 80 23.09 -8.04 11.77
N ASP A 81 22.96 -6.95 12.55
CA ASP A 81 22.44 -6.97 13.92
C ASP A 81 21.00 -6.42 13.98
N PRO A 82 20.00 -7.25 14.37
CA PRO A 82 18.61 -6.83 14.53
C PRO A 82 18.39 -5.71 15.55
N GLU A 83 19.22 -5.62 16.59
CA GLU A 83 19.10 -4.59 17.63
C GLU A 83 19.63 -3.22 17.15
N LEU A 84 20.52 -3.24 16.15
CA LEU A 84 21.12 -2.03 15.61
C LEU A 84 20.51 -1.59 14.29
N CYS A 85 19.84 -2.45 13.53
CA CYS A 85 19.34 -2.12 12.20
C CYS A 85 17.81 -1.90 12.19
N THR A 86 17.36 -0.70 11.79
CA THR A 86 15.93 -0.35 11.83
C THR A 86 15.09 -1.05 10.75
N ALA A 87 15.73 -1.73 9.80
CA ALA A 87 15.06 -2.59 8.83
C ALA A 87 14.43 -3.84 9.47
N TYR A 88 14.89 -4.24 10.66
CA TYR A 88 14.32 -5.35 11.43
C TYR A 88 13.09 -4.92 12.26
N GLY A 89 12.40 -5.91 12.81
CA GLY A 89 11.28 -5.71 13.74
C GLY A 89 10.01 -5.14 13.08
N LYS A 90 9.90 -5.29 11.75
CA LYS A 90 8.71 -4.96 10.96
C LYS A 90 8.06 -6.28 10.58
N GLY A 91 7.28 -6.85 11.49
CA GLY A 91 6.96 -8.28 11.46
C GLY A 91 6.11 -8.70 10.27
N LEU A 92 4.98 -8.02 10.05
CA LEU A 92 3.95 -8.49 9.13
C LEU A 92 3.30 -7.36 8.35
N SER A 93 3.04 -7.67 7.07
CA SER A 93 2.19 -6.88 6.17
C SER A 93 2.52 -5.37 6.17
N PRO A 94 3.77 -5.00 5.84
CA PRO A 94 4.20 -3.61 5.81
C PRO A 94 3.45 -2.87 4.71
N PHE A 95 3.04 -1.63 4.98
CA PHE A 95 2.41 -0.77 3.98
C PHE A 95 2.68 0.71 4.23
N VAL A 96 2.62 1.49 3.17
CA VAL A 96 2.74 2.94 3.27
C VAL A 96 1.38 3.59 3.13
N TYR A 97 1.09 4.52 4.03
CA TYR A 97 -0.12 5.32 3.99
C TYR A 97 0.13 6.73 4.54
N LYS A 98 -0.36 7.76 3.84
CA LYS A 98 -0.21 9.18 4.21
C LYS A 98 1.22 9.55 4.67
N GLY A 99 2.23 9.12 3.92
CA GLY A 99 3.64 9.46 4.18
C GLY A 99 4.33 8.65 5.28
N HIS A 100 3.69 7.59 5.82
CA HIS A 100 4.23 6.81 6.92
C HIS A 100 4.23 5.32 6.61
N LEU A 101 5.19 4.60 7.18
CA LEU A 101 5.25 3.14 7.16
C LEU A 101 4.40 2.59 8.30
N TYR A 102 3.56 1.61 8.00
CA TYR A 102 2.75 0.85 8.95
C TYR A 102 3.06 -0.63 8.83
N PHE A 103 2.96 -1.37 9.93
CA PHE A 103 3.24 -2.79 10.00
C PHE A 103 2.68 -3.37 11.30
N PHE A 104 2.39 -4.66 11.29
CA PHE A 104 2.02 -5.39 12.49
C PHE A 104 3.23 -6.07 13.12
N ASN A 105 3.27 -6.12 14.44
CA ASN A 105 4.10 -7.06 15.20
C ASN A 105 3.21 -7.90 16.10
N GLN A 106 3.62 -9.15 16.29
CA GLN A 106 2.97 -10.06 17.22
C GLN A 106 3.89 -10.37 18.37
N SER A 107 3.33 -10.40 19.58
CA SER A 107 4.02 -10.77 20.81
C SER A 107 3.08 -11.61 21.66
N SER A 108 3.62 -12.29 22.67
CA SER A 108 2.80 -12.98 23.67
C SER A 108 3.30 -12.62 25.05
N GLU A 109 2.39 -12.48 26.00
CA GLU A 109 2.71 -12.21 27.40
C GLU A 109 1.83 -13.08 28.31
N TRP A 110 2.35 -13.41 29.48
CA TRP A 110 1.57 -14.15 30.48
C TRP A 110 0.68 -13.18 31.26
N GLY A 111 -0.63 -13.44 31.23
CA GLY A 111 -1.62 -12.75 32.03
C GLY A 111 -1.46 -13.05 33.52
N SER A 112 -2.05 -12.22 34.37
CA SER A 112 -2.05 -12.41 35.83
C SER A 112 -2.80 -13.67 36.27
N ASP A 113 -3.67 -14.19 35.41
CA ASP A 113 -4.39 -15.46 35.56
C ASP A 113 -3.56 -16.68 35.12
N GLY A 114 -2.34 -16.48 34.65
CA GLY A 114 -1.46 -17.53 34.13
C GLY A 114 -1.82 -18.01 32.72
N LEU A 115 -2.76 -17.35 32.03
CA LEU A 115 -3.07 -17.63 30.63
C LEU A 115 -2.14 -16.84 29.71
N LEU A 116 -1.81 -17.41 28.55
CA LEU A 116 -1.00 -16.73 27.55
C LEU A 116 -1.92 -15.79 26.75
N VAL A 117 -1.60 -14.51 26.74
CA VAL A 117 -2.31 -13.49 25.93
C VAL A 117 -1.49 -13.19 24.71
N HIS A 118 -2.08 -13.37 23.53
CA HIS A 118 -1.42 -13.04 22.27
C HIS A 118 -1.78 -11.60 21.88
N LYS A 119 -0.78 -10.80 21.52
CA LYS A 119 -0.98 -9.39 21.17
C LYS A 119 -0.55 -9.13 19.75
N THR A 120 -1.48 -8.63 18.94
CA THR A 120 -1.16 -8.04 17.64
C THR A 120 -1.16 -6.53 17.77
N THR A 121 -0.04 -5.90 17.46
CA THR A 121 0.13 -4.45 17.58
C THR A 121 0.41 -3.82 16.23
N LEU A 122 -0.41 -2.85 15.83
CA LEU A 122 -0.15 -1.99 14.68
C LEU A 122 0.79 -0.86 15.08
N TYR A 123 1.88 -0.73 14.36
CA TYR A 123 2.85 0.36 14.51
C TYR A 123 2.84 1.29 13.31
N LYS A 124 3.27 2.53 13.56
CA LYS A 124 3.56 3.54 12.55
C LYS A 124 5.00 4.02 12.74
N SER A 125 5.72 4.27 11.65
CA SER A 125 7.08 4.85 11.67
C SER A 125 7.33 5.75 10.45
N LYS A 126 8.49 6.40 10.41
CA LYS A 126 9.06 6.94 9.16
C LYS A 126 9.43 5.79 8.20
N TYR A 127 9.65 6.12 6.93
CA TYR A 127 10.09 5.14 5.91
C TYR A 127 11.39 4.42 6.28
N SER A 128 12.29 5.11 6.97
CA SER A 128 13.52 4.56 7.53
C SER A 128 13.33 3.55 8.69
N GLY A 129 12.09 3.29 9.11
CA GLY A 129 11.78 2.45 10.27
C GLY A 129 12.02 3.13 11.63
N THR A 130 12.38 4.42 11.65
CA THR A 130 12.60 5.21 12.88
C THR A 130 11.34 5.91 13.37
N GLU A 131 11.38 6.42 14.61
CA GLU A 131 10.26 7.11 15.25
C GLU A 131 9.00 6.24 15.27
N GLN A 132 9.21 4.97 15.65
CA GLN A 132 8.14 3.99 15.77
C GLN A 132 7.20 4.37 16.92
N VAL A 133 5.90 4.40 16.61
CA VAL A 133 4.82 4.68 17.56
C VAL A 133 3.78 3.56 17.47
N LYS A 134 3.31 3.10 18.63
CA LYS A 134 2.20 2.16 18.74
C LYS A 134 0.89 2.87 18.39
N ILE A 135 0.12 2.33 17.45
CA ILE A 135 -1.18 2.88 17.03
C ILE A 135 -2.32 2.18 17.77
N ALA A 136 -2.31 0.85 17.76
CA ALA A 136 -3.33 0.04 18.40
C ALA A 136 -2.76 -1.33 18.76
N THR A 137 -3.30 -1.95 19.81
CA THR A 137 -3.07 -3.34 20.16
C THR A 137 -4.42 -4.04 20.22
N ILE A 138 -4.45 -5.26 19.67
CA ILE A 138 -5.60 -6.14 19.66
C ILE A 138 -5.14 -7.44 20.31
N ASP A 139 -5.83 -7.83 21.38
CA ASP A 139 -5.55 -9.05 22.12
C ASP A 139 -6.26 -10.24 21.45
N ASP A 140 -5.60 -11.39 21.50
CA ASP A 140 -6.04 -12.71 21.04
C ASP A 140 -6.55 -12.77 19.60
N ILE A 141 -6.02 -11.89 18.75
CA ILE A 141 -6.29 -11.85 17.32
C ILE A 141 -4.97 -11.91 16.54
N SER A 142 -4.89 -12.81 15.56
CA SER A 142 -3.82 -12.91 14.59
C SER A 142 -4.31 -12.49 13.21
N PRO A 143 -3.81 -11.39 12.61
CA PRO A 143 -4.09 -11.07 11.22
C PRO A 143 -3.75 -12.26 10.33
N ASN A 144 -4.71 -12.68 9.51
CA ASN A 144 -4.51 -13.78 8.58
C ASN A 144 -3.50 -13.34 7.52
N LEU A 145 -2.65 -14.25 7.01
CA LEU A 145 -1.66 -13.97 5.96
C LEU A 145 -2.29 -13.64 4.57
N GLY A 146 -3.57 -13.28 4.54
CA GLY A 146 -4.33 -12.91 3.36
C GLY A 146 -4.13 -11.44 2.95
N ARG A 147 -5.16 -10.87 2.32
CA ARG A 147 -5.16 -9.48 1.86
C ARG A 147 -5.82 -8.56 2.88
N TYR A 148 -5.20 -7.42 3.16
CA TYR A 148 -5.84 -6.34 3.90
C TYR A 148 -6.25 -5.22 2.95
N TYR A 149 -7.28 -4.48 3.36
CA TYR A 149 -7.84 -3.39 2.59
C TYR A 149 -7.86 -2.14 3.48
N LEU A 150 -7.14 -1.11 3.06
CA LEU A 150 -7.26 0.20 3.68
C LEU A 150 -8.16 1.06 2.80
N LEU A 151 -9.36 1.36 3.29
CA LEU A 151 -10.32 2.24 2.63
C LEU A 151 -10.44 3.52 3.44
N GLU A 152 -10.09 4.64 2.82
CA GLU A 152 -9.94 5.92 3.51
C GLU A 152 -8.99 5.76 4.70
N ASP A 153 -9.45 5.93 5.93
CA ASP A 153 -8.67 5.79 7.16
C ASP A 153 -8.98 4.50 7.94
N THR A 154 -9.71 3.56 7.35
CA THR A 154 -10.13 2.32 8.02
C THR A 154 -9.45 1.09 7.41
N LEU A 155 -8.71 0.35 8.24
CA LEU A 155 -8.02 -0.88 7.86
C LEU A 155 -8.90 -2.10 8.13
N TYR A 156 -9.23 -2.84 7.08
CA TYR A 156 -10.00 -4.08 7.10
C TYR A 156 -9.08 -5.27 6.82
N PHE A 157 -9.17 -6.30 7.65
CA PHE A 157 -8.42 -7.54 7.49
C PHE A 157 -9.21 -8.71 8.07
N THR A 158 -8.95 -9.91 7.55
CA THR A 158 -9.43 -11.14 8.19
C THR A 158 -8.42 -11.58 9.24
N ALA A 159 -8.90 -12.23 10.29
CA ALA A 159 -8.05 -12.66 11.38
C ALA A 159 -8.55 -13.96 12.00
N TYR A 160 -7.63 -14.67 12.66
CA TYR A 160 -7.94 -15.81 13.50
C TYR A 160 -7.92 -15.37 14.96
N SER A 161 -8.83 -15.91 15.77
CA SER A 161 -8.69 -15.81 17.22
C SER A 161 -7.64 -16.81 17.69
N TYR A 162 -6.79 -16.42 18.64
CA TYR A 162 -5.99 -17.38 19.37
C TYR A 162 -6.90 -18.21 20.30
N PRO A 163 -6.59 -19.51 20.49
CA PRO A 163 -7.35 -20.38 21.38
C PRO A 163 -7.21 -20.01 22.86
#